data_AF-A0A3D4U876-F1
#
_entry.id   AF-A0A3D4U876-F1
#
_cell.length_a   1.000
_cell.length_b   1.000
_cell.length_c   1.000
_cell.angle_alpha   90.00
_cell.angle_beta   90.00
_cell.angle_gamma   90.00
#
_symmetry.space_group_name_H-M   'P 1'
#
loop_
_entity.id
_entity.type
_entity.pdbx_description
1 polymer ?
#
loop_
_entity_poly.entity_id
_entity_poly.type
_entity_poly.pdbx_seq_one_letter_code
_entity_poly.pdbx_strand_id
1 'polypeptide(L)'
;MTLPYHTASIRELKKLFASLPVPEKVMRHGFFRASFIGPAWYRIGGFPGVHIAGLPHWQGKKFLTPDSATNILRKDNGLVEALRMTVEAGTSMVDGKPGVALRYGAEAPIPWRWVRDELRAIDDRTLLGITIVDIPVLRHFSFPFLLVRES
;
A
#
# COMPACT_ATOMS: atom_id res chain seq x y z
N MET A 1 -11.00 -11.74 -17.68
CA MET A 1 -11.69 -12.13 -16.43
C MET A 1 -11.16 -11.23 -15.32
N THR A 2 -12.04 -10.45 -14.69
CA THR A 2 -11.70 -9.61 -13.54
C THR A 2 -11.42 -10.51 -12.34
N LEU A 3 -10.23 -10.43 -11.76
CA LEU A 3 -9.88 -11.22 -10.59
C LEU A 3 -10.73 -10.74 -9.39
N PRO A 4 -11.46 -11.61 -8.67
CA PRO A 4 -12.18 -11.20 -7.48
C PRO A 4 -11.17 -10.95 -6.35
N TYR A 5 -10.68 -9.72 -6.24
CA TYR A 5 -9.60 -9.32 -5.32
C TYR A 5 -9.88 -9.73 -3.87
N HIS A 6 -11.15 -9.70 -3.44
CA HIS A 6 -11.57 -9.99 -2.06
C HIS A 6 -11.52 -11.47 -1.64
N THR A 7 -11.36 -12.40 -2.59
CA THR A 7 -11.29 -13.84 -2.31
C THR A 7 -10.02 -14.50 -2.84
N ALA A 8 -9.24 -13.79 -3.66
CA ALA A 8 -7.97 -14.28 -4.18
C ALA A 8 -6.97 -14.61 -3.07
N SER A 9 -6.18 -15.65 -3.26
CA SER A 9 -5.04 -15.95 -2.40
C SER A 9 -3.96 -14.87 -2.52
N ILE A 10 -3.11 -14.73 -1.49
CA ILE A 10 -1.95 -13.83 -1.54
C ILE A 10 -1.04 -14.17 -2.73
N ARG A 11 -0.91 -15.46 -3.08
CA ARG A 11 -0.12 -15.90 -4.23
C ARG A 11 -0.69 -15.40 -5.56
N GLU A 12 -2.01 -15.45 -5.74
CA GLU A 12 -2.68 -14.93 -6.94
C GLU A 12 -2.54 -13.40 -7.04
N LEU A 13 -2.66 -12.70 -5.91
CA LEU A 13 -2.45 -11.25 -5.86
C LEU A 13 -1.01 -10.86 -6.19
N LYS A 14 0.00 -11.62 -5.72
CA LYS A 14 1.40 -11.42 -6.12
C LYS A 14 1.63 -11.71 -7.61
N LYS A 15 0.98 -12.73 -8.17
CA LYS A 15 1.03 -13.01 -9.62
C LYS A 15 0.42 -11.87 -10.44
N LEU A 16 -0.75 -11.38 -10.02
CA LEU A 16 -1.38 -10.22 -10.64
C LEU A 16 -0.47 -9.00 -10.56
N PHE A 17 0.05 -8.67 -9.37
CA PHE A 17 1.01 -7.58 -9.17
C PHE A 17 2.17 -7.64 -10.17
N ALA A 18 2.77 -8.83 -10.36
CA ALA A 18 3.88 -9.01 -11.28
C ALA A 18 3.53 -8.84 -12.77
N SER A 19 2.25 -8.87 -13.13
CA SER A 19 1.76 -8.64 -14.51
C SER A 19 1.34 -7.20 -14.78
N LEU A 20 1.16 -6.39 -13.74
CA LEU A 20 0.65 -5.02 -13.86
C LEU A 20 1.78 -4.03 -14.18
N PRO A 21 1.47 -2.91 -14.86
CA PRO A 21 2.45 -1.86 -15.12
C PRO A 21 2.83 -1.08 -13.85
N VAL A 22 3.99 -0.41 -13.92
CA VAL A 22 4.37 0.61 -12.94
C VAL A 22 3.38 1.78 -13.05
N PRO A 23 2.83 2.30 -11.95
CA PRO A 23 1.96 3.46 -12.02
C PRO A 23 2.73 4.67 -12.57
N GLU A 24 2.12 5.46 -13.43
CA GLU A 24 2.73 6.69 -13.94
C GLU A 24 2.79 7.78 -12.86
N LYS A 25 3.68 8.78 -13.03
CA LYS A 25 3.78 9.91 -12.09
C LYS A 25 2.47 10.70 -12.01
N VAL A 26 1.81 10.92 -13.15
CA VAL A 26 0.55 11.69 -13.24
C VAL A 26 -0.61 11.00 -12.51
N MET A 27 -0.59 9.67 -12.45
CA MET A 27 -1.54 8.87 -11.69
C MET A 27 -1.33 9.03 -10.17
N ARG A 28 -0.14 9.37 -9.69
CA ARG A 28 0.15 9.47 -8.26
C ARG A 28 -0.10 10.88 -7.73
N HIS A 29 -1.37 11.29 -7.74
CA HIS A 29 -1.81 12.57 -7.19
C HIS A 29 -3.12 12.38 -6.42
N GLY A 30 -3.33 13.14 -5.35
CA GLY A 30 -4.62 13.15 -4.64
C GLY A 30 -4.81 11.97 -3.69
N PHE A 31 -6.03 11.82 -3.19
CA PHE A 31 -6.36 10.86 -2.15
C PHE A 31 -6.87 9.54 -2.74
N PHE A 32 -6.38 8.43 -2.18
CA PHE A 32 -6.80 7.08 -2.49
C PHE A 32 -7.31 6.37 -1.25
N ARG A 33 -8.53 5.88 -1.35
CA ARG A 33 -9.21 5.06 -0.36
C ARG A 33 -8.60 3.66 -0.31
N ALA A 34 -8.19 3.22 0.88
CA ALA A 34 -7.65 1.87 1.05
C ALA A 34 -8.72 0.82 1.34
N SER A 35 -8.47 -0.40 0.86
CA SER A 35 -9.19 -1.59 1.31
C SER A 35 -8.25 -2.80 1.39
N PHE A 36 -8.42 -3.63 2.42
CA PHE A 36 -7.73 -4.91 2.50
C PHE A 36 -8.40 -5.93 1.58
N ILE A 37 -7.58 -6.64 0.81
CA ILE A 37 -8.03 -7.65 -0.16
C ILE A 37 -7.38 -8.99 0.11
N GLY A 38 -7.94 -10.05 -0.45
CA GLY A 38 -7.45 -11.42 -0.29
C GLY A 38 -8.18 -12.21 0.80
N PRO A 39 -7.53 -13.23 1.41
CA PRO A 39 -8.20 -14.17 2.29
C PRO A 39 -8.94 -13.52 3.46
N ALA A 40 -10.06 -14.11 3.88
CA ALA A 40 -10.93 -13.52 4.91
C ALA A 40 -10.19 -13.22 6.23
N TRP A 41 -9.33 -14.13 6.70
CA TRP A 41 -8.52 -13.93 7.92
C TRP A 41 -7.67 -12.66 7.86
N TYR A 42 -7.12 -12.35 6.68
CA TYR A 42 -6.28 -11.18 6.48
C TYR A 42 -7.12 -9.91 6.40
N ARG A 43 -8.26 -9.94 5.71
CA ARG A 43 -9.17 -8.79 5.64
C ARG A 43 -9.73 -8.40 7.01
N ILE A 44 -10.04 -9.40 7.84
CA ILE A 44 -10.51 -9.20 9.21
C ILE A 44 -9.38 -8.67 10.10
N GLY A 45 -8.16 -9.19 9.96
CA GLY A 45 -7.01 -8.78 10.77
C GLY A 45 -6.30 -7.49 10.33
N GLY A 46 -6.45 -7.05 9.08
CA GLY A 46 -5.70 -5.92 8.51
C GLY A 46 -5.94 -4.60 9.22
N PHE A 47 -7.21 -4.23 9.45
CA PHE A 47 -7.56 -2.98 10.14
C PHE A 47 -7.10 -2.96 11.61
N PRO A 48 -7.34 -4.01 12.43
CA PRO A 48 -6.76 -4.09 13.77
C PRO A 48 -5.23 -4.00 13.78
N GLY A 49 -4.55 -4.68 12.84
CA GLY A 49 -3.09 -4.67 12.77
C GLY A 49 -2.52 -3.27 12.51
N VAL A 50 -3.11 -2.55 11.55
CA VAL A 50 -2.68 -1.17 11.24
C VAL A 50 -3.03 -0.19 12.37
N HIS A 51 -4.14 -0.41 13.08
CA HIS A 51 -4.49 0.35 14.27
C HIS A 51 -3.42 0.19 15.37
N ILE A 52 -3.05 -1.05 15.70
CA ILE A 52 -2.03 -1.37 16.71
C ILE A 52 -0.65 -0.81 16.30
N ALA A 53 -0.34 -0.82 15.00
CA ALA A 53 0.89 -0.25 14.47
C ALA A 53 0.94 1.29 14.51
N GLY A 54 -0.06 1.98 15.07
CA GLY A 54 -0.04 3.44 15.22
C GLY A 54 -0.72 4.22 14.08
N LEU A 55 -1.53 3.55 13.26
CA LEU A 55 -2.42 4.20 12.28
C LEU A 55 -3.89 3.86 12.57
N PRO A 56 -4.44 4.29 13.72
CA PRO A 56 -5.84 4.03 14.06
C PRO A 56 -6.78 4.68 13.04
N HIS A 57 -7.85 3.97 12.69
CA HIS A 57 -8.86 4.43 11.72
C HIS A 57 -8.29 4.84 10.36
N TRP A 58 -7.20 4.18 9.94
CA TRP A 58 -6.59 4.39 8.63
C TRP A 58 -7.61 4.31 7.50
N GLN A 59 -7.58 5.31 6.63
CA GLN A 59 -8.52 5.50 5.54
C GLN A 59 -7.88 5.24 4.18
N GLY A 60 -6.56 5.42 4.07
CA GLY A 60 -5.81 5.22 2.85
C GLY A 60 -4.61 6.14 2.73
N LYS A 61 -4.25 6.50 1.50
CA LYS A 61 -3.02 7.26 1.23
C LYS A 61 -3.30 8.43 0.32
N LYS A 62 -2.61 9.54 0.54
CA LYS A 62 -2.66 10.72 -0.32
C LYS A 62 -1.28 10.95 -0.93
N PHE A 63 -1.23 11.07 -2.25
CA PHE A 63 -0.03 11.49 -2.95
C PHE A 63 -0.01 13.01 -3.03
N LEU A 64 1.02 13.59 -2.43
CA LEU A 64 1.17 15.04 -2.28
C LEU A 64 1.97 15.62 -3.43
N THR A 65 3.00 14.90 -3.88
CA THR A 65 3.80 15.18 -5.06
C THR A 65 4.15 13.86 -5.77
N PRO A 66 4.74 13.87 -6.98
CA PRO A 66 5.18 12.64 -7.65
C PRO A 66 6.13 11.77 -6.82
N ASP A 67 6.84 12.41 -5.87
CA ASP A 67 7.90 11.83 -5.06
C ASP A 67 7.54 11.75 -3.56
N SER A 68 6.33 12.14 -3.14
CA SER A 68 5.91 12.08 -1.74
C SER A 68 4.43 11.72 -1.53
N ALA A 69 4.18 10.95 -0.48
CA ALA A 69 2.85 10.52 -0.08
C ALA A 69 2.69 10.57 1.45
N THR A 70 1.47 10.42 1.95
CA THR A 70 1.18 10.31 3.38
C THR A 70 0.03 9.34 3.61
N ASN A 71 -0.05 8.75 4.80
CA ASN A 71 -1.28 8.06 5.21
C ASN A 71 -2.32 9.08 5.64
N ILE A 72 -3.58 8.70 5.49
CA ILE A 72 -4.74 9.49 5.91
C ILE A 72 -5.48 8.70 6.99
N LEU A 73 -5.72 9.34 8.12
CA LEU A 73 -6.50 8.81 9.23
C LEU A 73 -7.82 9.56 9.34
N ARG A 74 -8.86 8.88 9.81
CA ARG A 74 -10.10 9.53 10.24
C ARG A 74 -10.02 9.89 11.71
N LYS A 75 -10.33 11.14 12.03
CA LYS A 75 -10.58 11.66 13.38
C LYS A 75 -12.00 12.23 13.43
N ASP A 76 -12.46 12.56 14.63
CA ASP A 76 -13.82 13.09 14.85
C ASP A 76 -14.12 14.32 13.97
N ASN A 77 -13.12 15.20 13.83
CA ASN A 77 -13.25 16.45 13.06
C ASN A 77 -12.73 16.35 11.60
N GLY A 78 -12.60 15.15 11.05
CA GLY A 78 -12.28 14.94 9.64
C GLY A 78 -11.05 14.10 9.37
N LEU A 79 -10.44 14.30 8.20
CA LEU A 79 -9.28 13.54 7.74
C LEU A 79 -7.98 14.25 8.10
N VAL A 80 -7.00 13.51 8.63
CA VAL A 80 -5.67 14.06 8.97
C VAL A 80 -4.55 13.25 8.33
N GLU A 81 -3.48 13.93 7.96
CA GLU A 81 -2.26 13.31 7.43
C GLU A 81 -1.42 12.70 8.57
N ALA A 82 -0.86 11.51 8.33
CA ALA A 82 0.01 10.82 9.26
C ALA A 82 1.10 10.03 8.52
N LEU A 83 2.30 9.99 9.11
CA LEU A 83 3.45 9.23 8.62
C LEU A 83 3.73 9.47 7.12
N ARG A 84 4.46 10.56 6.84
CA ARG A 84 4.89 10.90 5.48
C ARG A 84 5.81 9.81 4.91
N MET A 85 5.70 9.59 3.62
CA MET A 85 6.47 8.62 2.85
C MET A 85 7.12 9.29 1.65
N THR A 86 8.30 8.81 1.27
CA THR A 86 8.92 9.09 -0.02
C THR A 86 8.42 8.07 -1.04
N VAL A 87 8.16 8.52 -2.26
CA VAL A 87 7.84 7.66 -3.40
C VAL A 87 9.13 7.42 -4.18
N GLU A 88 9.58 6.17 -4.22
CA GLU A 88 10.85 5.78 -4.82
C GLU A 88 10.63 4.83 -5.99
N ALA A 89 11.27 5.11 -7.13
CA ALA A 89 11.37 4.13 -8.21
C ALA A 89 12.57 3.21 -7.93
N GLY A 90 12.42 1.92 -8.21
CA GLY A 90 13.50 0.95 -8.00
C GLY A 90 13.09 -0.47 -8.32
N THR A 91 13.92 -1.43 -7.93
CA THR A 91 13.60 -2.86 -8.07
C THR A 91 12.59 -3.27 -7.01
N SER A 92 11.51 -3.90 -7.46
CA SER A 92 10.46 -4.48 -6.62
C SER A 92 11.00 -5.67 -5.83
N MET A 93 10.71 -5.70 -4.52
CA MET A 93 10.97 -6.86 -3.67
C MET A 93 9.91 -7.96 -3.84
N VAL A 94 8.78 -7.67 -4.48
CA VAL A 94 7.73 -8.67 -4.77
C VAL A 94 8.12 -9.56 -5.95
N ASP A 95 8.62 -8.96 -7.04
CA ASP A 95 8.78 -9.62 -8.33
C ASP A 95 10.15 -9.43 -9.02
N GLY A 96 11.05 -8.61 -8.45
CA GLY A 96 12.37 -8.33 -9.02
C GLY A 96 12.38 -7.41 -10.24
N LYS A 97 11.25 -6.83 -10.64
CA LYS A 97 11.11 -5.94 -11.81
C LYS A 97 11.17 -4.47 -11.39
N PRO A 98 11.33 -3.52 -12.34
CA PRO A 98 11.14 -2.09 -12.05
C PRO A 98 9.76 -1.84 -11.44
N GLY A 99 9.70 -1.02 -10.40
CA GLY A 99 8.50 -0.75 -9.60
C GLY A 99 8.57 0.60 -8.90
N VAL A 100 7.50 0.93 -8.18
CA VAL A 100 7.41 2.10 -7.30
C VAL A 100 7.07 1.64 -5.89
N ALA A 101 7.80 2.17 -4.92
CA ALA A 101 7.61 1.90 -3.50
C ALA A 101 7.35 3.18 -2.71
N LEU A 102 6.57 3.06 -1.64
CA LEU A 102 6.40 4.07 -0.61
C LEU A 102 7.25 3.67 0.59
N ARG A 103 8.14 4.55 1.03
CA ARG A 103 9.01 4.30 2.19
C ARG A 103 8.84 5.38 3.23
N TYR A 104 8.74 4.97 4.49
CA TYR A 104 8.55 5.86 5.63
C TYR A 104 9.87 6.51 6.11
N GLY A 105 11.01 5.95 5.72
CA GLY A 105 12.33 6.44 6.11
C GLY A 105 12.77 5.98 7.51
N ALA A 106 14.05 6.19 7.82
CA ALA A 106 14.66 5.71 9.06
C ALA A 106 14.12 6.42 10.32
N GLU A 107 13.58 7.62 10.18
CA GLU A 107 13.05 8.42 11.30
C GLU A 107 11.62 8.04 11.70
N ALA A 108 10.90 7.28 10.88
CA ALA A 108 9.53 6.85 11.18
C ALA A 108 9.45 6.04 12.49
N PRO A 109 8.32 5.94 13.19
CA PRO A 109 8.21 5.05 14.34
C PRO A 109 8.35 3.57 13.92
N ILE A 110 8.80 2.71 14.83
CA ILE A 110 8.76 1.25 14.64
C ILE A 110 7.28 0.80 14.65
N PRO A 111 6.84 -0.09 13.74
CA PRO A 111 7.64 -0.85 12.76
C PRO A 111 7.82 -0.16 11.40
N TRP A 112 7.23 1.00 11.17
CA TRP A 112 7.17 1.66 9.86
C TRP A 112 8.53 1.95 9.20
N ARG A 113 9.60 2.10 9.99
CA ARG A 113 10.99 2.18 9.48
C ARG A 113 11.35 1.05 8.52
N TRP A 114 10.80 -0.14 8.75
CA TRP A 114 11.07 -1.35 7.99
C TRP A 114 9.95 -1.67 7.01
N VAL A 115 8.87 -0.89 7.00
CA VAL A 115 7.75 -1.12 6.11
C VAL A 115 7.98 -0.38 4.80
N ARG A 116 7.71 -1.08 3.70
CA ARG A 116 7.55 -0.46 2.39
C ARG A 116 6.27 -0.97 1.75
N ASP A 117 5.60 -0.08 1.02
CA ASP A 117 4.45 -0.45 0.22
C ASP A 117 4.81 -0.36 -1.26
N GLU A 118 4.74 -1.47 -1.99
CA GLU A 118 4.98 -1.45 -3.43
C GLU A 118 3.68 -1.35 -4.20
N LEU A 119 3.69 -0.62 -5.32
CA LEU A 119 2.50 -0.24 -6.05
C LEU A 119 2.57 -0.65 -7.53
N ARG A 120 1.44 -1.13 -8.05
CA ARG A 120 1.19 -1.38 -9.47
C ARG A 120 -0.15 -0.79 -9.88
N ALA A 121 -0.26 -0.32 -11.12
CA ALA A 121 -1.52 0.22 -11.63
C ALA A 121 -2.40 -0.91 -12.16
N ILE A 122 -3.64 -1.00 -11.67
CA ILE A 122 -4.69 -1.84 -12.26
C ILE A 122 -5.34 -1.08 -13.42
N ASP A 123 -5.66 0.19 -13.18
CA ASP A 123 -6.26 1.13 -14.12
C ASP A 123 -5.94 2.57 -13.64
N ASP A 124 -6.41 3.60 -14.37
CA ASP A 124 -6.16 5.03 -14.12
C ASP A 124 -6.52 5.53 -12.71
N ARG A 125 -7.35 4.79 -11.99
CA ARG A 125 -7.87 5.17 -10.67
C ARG A 125 -7.57 4.14 -9.58
N THR A 126 -7.06 2.97 -9.93
CA THR A 126 -6.88 1.86 -9.00
C THR A 126 -5.45 1.37 -8.98
N LEU A 127 -4.87 1.33 -7.78
CA LEU A 127 -3.56 0.74 -7.54
C LEU A 127 -3.69 -0.53 -6.72
N LEU A 128 -2.94 -1.56 -7.11
CA LEU A 128 -2.66 -2.72 -6.26
C LEU A 128 -1.40 -2.45 -5.44
N GLY A 129 -1.56 -2.47 -4.12
CA GLY A 129 -0.49 -2.34 -3.16
C GLY A 129 -0.11 -3.69 -2.55
N ILE A 130 1.19 -3.87 -2.27
CA ILE A 130 1.69 -4.95 -1.43
C ILE A 130 2.62 -4.36 -0.38
N THR A 131 2.23 -4.45 0.89
CA THR A 131 3.09 -4.10 2.01
C THR A 131 4.08 -5.23 2.28
N ILE A 132 5.35 -4.85 2.47
CA ILE A 132 6.46 -5.74 2.80
C ILE A 132 7.13 -5.21 4.07
N VAL A 133 7.47 -6.12 4.97
CA VAL A 133 8.33 -5.83 6.13
C VAL A 133 9.76 -6.20 5.75
N ASP A 134 10.59 -5.20 5.49
CA ASP A 134 11.98 -5.33 5.05
C ASP A 134 12.93 -5.69 6.21
N ILE A 135 12.69 -6.89 6.76
CA ILE A 135 13.53 -7.54 7.76
C ILE A 135 13.79 -8.97 7.26
N PRO A 136 15.02 -9.51 7.36
CA PRO A 136 15.38 -10.82 6.80
C PRO A 136 14.40 -11.97 7.06
N VAL A 137 13.85 -12.05 8.26
CA VAL A 137 12.92 -13.11 8.66
C VAL A 137 11.49 -12.83 8.19
N LEU A 138 11.08 -11.56 8.16
CA LEU A 138 9.68 -11.16 7.91
C LEU A 138 9.38 -10.79 6.45
N ARG A 139 10.40 -10.67 5.60
CA ARG A 139 10.25 -10.32 4.16
C ARG A 139 9.35 -11.27 3.36
N HIS A 140 9.12 -12.48 3.89
CA HIS A 140 8.24 -13.48 3.28
C HIS A 140 6.76 -13.15 3.46
N PHE A 141 6.41 -12.34 4.48
CA PHE A 141 5.05 -11.88 4.69
C PHE A 141 4.76 -10.71 3.76
N SER A 142 3.66 -10.83 3.03
CA SER A 142 3.17 -9.81 2.11
C SER A 142 1.72 -9.53 2.44
N PHE A 143 1.36 -8.27 2.50
CA PHE A 143 0.02 -7.83 2.91
C PHE A 143 -0.59 -7.01 1.77
N PRO A 144 -1.41 -7.61 0.91
CA PRO A 144 -1.99 -6.92 -0.24
C PRO A 144 -3.09 -5.93 0.17
N PHE A 145 -3.26 -4.86 -0.59
CA PHE A 145 -4.35 -3.90 -0.41
C PHE A 145 -4.67 -3.23 -1.75
N LEU A 146 -5.86 -2.64 -1.87
CA LEU A 146 -6.19 -1.74 -2.98
C LEU A 146 -6.18 -0.30 -2.51
N LEU A 147 -5.82 0.57 -3.44
CA LEU A 147 -6.00 2.01 -3.34
C LEU A 147 -6.88 2.45 -4.51
N VAL A 148 -8.05 3.01 -4.20
CA VAL A 148 -8.97 3.54 -5.22
C VAL A 148 -9.04 5.06 -5.07
N ARG A 149 -8.79 5.79 -6.16
CA ARG A 149 -8.82 7.26 -6.19
C ARG A 149 -10.20 7.75 -5.77
N GLU A 150 -10.23 8.61 -4.75
CA GLU A 150 -11.42 9.37 -4.39
C GLU A 150 -11.47 10.63 -5.25
N SER A 151 -12.68 10.97 -5.73
CA SER A 151 -12.99 11.95 -6.78
C SER A 151 -12.19 13.24 -6.72
#